data_AF-A0A5K1HP06-F1
#
_entry.id   AF-A0A5K1HP06-F1
#
_cell.length_a   1.000
_cell.length_b   1.000
_cell.length_c   1.000
_cell.angle_alpha   90.00
_cell.angle_beta   90.00
_cell.angle_gamma   90.00
#
_symmetry.space_group_name_H-M   'P 1'
#
loop_
_entity.id
_entity.type
_entity.pdbx_description
1 polymer ?
#
loop_
_entity_poly.entity_id
_entity_poly.type
_entity_poly.pdbx_seq_one_letter_code
_entity_poly.pdbx_strand_id
1 'polypeptide(L)'
;MRNIALIAYTKGPGMGPPLNICALVARTLSLLFKIPLIGVNHCVGHIEMGRLATGIQHPTVLYVSGGNSQVIAYAGGRYRIFG
;
A
#
# COMPACT_ATOMS: atom_id res chain seq x y z
N MET A 1 -8.52 -11.61 18.05
CA MET A 1 -8.54 -11.84 16.58
C MET A 1 -9.89 -12.25 16.00
N ARG A 2 -10.95 -12.52 16.78
CA ARG A 2 -12.22 -13.05 16.25
C ARG A 2 -12.96 -12.15 15.24
N ASN A 3 -12.60 -10.85 15.15
CA ASN A 3 -13.21 -9.88 14.24
C ASN A 3 -12.23 -9.36 13.15
N ILE A 4 -11.14 -10.08 12.87
CA ILE A 4 -10.20 -9.70 11.81
C ILE A 4 -10.39 -10.66 10.63
N ALA A 5 -10.82 -10.13 9.48
CA ALA A 5 -11.09 -10.93 8.29
C ALA A 5 -9.91 -10.96 7.29
N LEU A 6 -8.98 -10.01 7.36
CA LEU A 6 -7.89 -9.85 6.41
C LEU A 6 -6.68 -9.21 7.10
N ILE A 7 -5.48 -9.66 6.73
CA ILE A 7 -4.22 -9.00 7.09
C ILE A 7 -3.63 -8.40 5.82
N ALA A 8 -3.34 -7.11 5.84
CA ALA A 8 -2.66 -6.40 4.76
C ALA A 8 -1.28 -5.94 5.23
N TYR A 9 -0.29 -5.97 4.35
CA TYR A 9 1.05 -5.45 4.64
C TYR A 9 1.65 -4.74 3.44
N THR A 10 2.55 -3.79 3.69
CA THR A 10 3.29 -3.11 2.63
C THR A 10 4.30 -4.08 2.00
N LYS A 11 4.08 -4.47 0.75
CA LYS A 11 5.00 -5.31 -0.02
C LYS A 11 6.15 -4.49 -0.66
N GLY A 12 5.93 -3.20 -0.86
CA GLY A 12 6.90 -2.25 -1.39
C GLY A 12 6.26 -1.19 -2.28
N PRO A 13 7.03 -0.26 -2.87
CA PRO A 13 8.49 -0.12 -2.71
C PRO A 13 8.89 0.37 -1.31
N GLY A 14 10.18 0.28 -0.98
CA GLY A 14 10.73 0.69 0.31
C GLY A 14 12.08 0.03 0.60
N MET A 15 12.65 0.32 1.76
CA MET A 15 13.94 -0.22 2.17
C MET A 15 13.81 -1.72 2.48
N GLY A 16 14.72 -2.55 1.93
CA GLY A 16 14.64 -4.01 2.01
C GLY A 16 14.53 -4.58 3.43
N PRO A 17 15.43 -4.24 4.38
CA PRO A 17 15.38 -4.80 5.72
C PRO A 17 14.06 -4.49 6.47
N PRO A 18 13.55 -3.25 6.52
CA PRO A 18 12.24 -2.97 7.09
C PRO A 18 11.08 -3.75 6.43
N LEU A 19 11.07 -3.84 5.09
CA LEU A 19 10.02 -4.58 4.37
C LEU A 19 10.04 -6.07 4.70
N ASN A 20 11.22 -6.66 4.84
CA ASN A 20 11.36 -8.07 5.22
C ASN A 20 10.81 -8.34 6.63
N ILE A 21 11.03 -7.43 7.58
CA ILE A 21 10.47 -7.55 8.93
C ILE A 21 8.94 -7.43 8.88
N CYS A 22 8.38 -6.46 8.14
CA CYS A 22 6.93 -6.34 7.97
C CYS A 22 6.31 -7.61 7.36
N ALA A 23 6.95 -8.16 6.32
CA ALA A 23 6.49 -9.39 5.67
C ALA A 23 6.55 -10.60 6.63
N LEU A 24 7.61 -10.72 7.44
CA LEU A 24 7.76 -11.78 8.42
C LEU A 24 6.65 -11.73 9.48
N VAL A 25 6.39 -10.56 10.05
CA VAL A 25 5.34 -10.37 11.07
C VAL A 25 3.96 -10.66 10.49
N ALA A 26 3.64 -10.08 9.33
CA ALA A 26 2.33 -10.26 8.70
C ALA A 26 2.07 -11.73 8.32
N ARG A 27 3.09 -12.44 7.80
CA ARG A 27 2.98 -13.87 7.48
C ARG A 27 2.81 -14.72 8.74
N THR A 28 3.54 -14.40 9.80
CA THR A 28 3.42 -15.10 11.09
C THR A 28 2.00 -14.98 11.64
N LEU A 29 1.43 -13.79 11.64
CA LEU A 29 0.05 -13.56 12.10
C LEU A 29 -0.98 -14.27 11.20
N SER A 30 -0.82 -14.20 9.88
CA SER A 30 -1.70 -14.91 8.94
C SER A 30 -1.73 -16.41 9.18
N LEU A 31 -0.56 -17.03 9.36
CA LEU A 31 -0.46 -18.47 9.62
C LEU A 31 -0.99 -18.85 11.00
N LEU A 32 -0.66 -18.08 12.04
CA LEU A 32 -1.07 -18.36 13.42
C LEU A 32 -2.59 -18.30 13.59
N PHE A 33 -3.24 -17.34 12.94
CA PHE A 33 -4.67 -17.10 13.10
C PHE A 33 -5.51 -17.60 11.92
N LYS A 34 -4.89 -18.19 10.90
CA LYS A 34 -5.54 -18.68 9.66
C LYS A 34 -6.36 -17.60 8.95
N ILE A 35 -5.85 -16.37 8.93
CA ILE A 35 -6.49 -15.21 8.28
C ILE A 35 -5.79 -14.95 6.94
N PRO A 36 -6.53 -14.70 5.84
CA PRO A 36 -5.93 -14.36 4.55
C PRO A 36 -4.96 -13.18 4.62
N LEU A 37 -3.89 -13.23 3.81
CA LEU A 37 -2.85 -12.21 3.75
C LEU A 37 -2.80 -11.58 2.35
N ILE A 38 -2.77 -10.25 2.30
CA ILE A 38 -2.62 -9.50 1.03
C ILE A 38 -1.44 -8.53 1.09
N GLY A 39 -0.65 -8.51 0.02
CA GLY A 39 0.43 -7.54 -0.17
C GLY A 39 -0.09 -6.28 -0.85
N VAL A 40 0.25 -5.12 -0.30
CA VAL A 40 -0.19 -3.80 -0.78
C VAL A 40 0.98 -2.99 -1.30
N ASN A 41 0.78 -2.26 -2.40
CA ASN A 41 1.76 -1.30 -2.91
C ASN A 41 1.73 -0.03 -2.06
N HIS A 42 2.91 0.41 -1.59
CA HIS A 42 3.07 1.57 -0.70
C HIS A 42 2.49 2.85 -1.30
N CYS A 43 2.89 3.20 -2.54
CA CYS A 43 2.48 4.43 -3.20
C CYS A 43 0.98 4.43 -3.50
N VAL A 44 0.43 3.31 -3.99
CA VAL A 44 -1.02 3.18 -4.24
C VAL A 44 -1.80 3.26 -2.94
N GLY A 45 -1.27 2.71 -1.84
CA GLY A 45 -1.88 2.83 -0.52
C GLY A 45 -2.07 4.28 -0.09
N HIS A 46 -1.07 5.14 -0.31
CA HIS A 46 -1.20 6.58 -0.07
C HIS A 46 -2.30 7.23 -0.93
N ILE A 47 -2.35 6.91 -2.23
CA ILE A 47 -3.34 7.47 -3.16
C ILE A 47 -4.75 7.06 -2.78
N GLU A 48 -5.00 5.75 -2.58
CA GLU A 48 -6.34 5.23 -2.28
C GLU A 48 -6.85 5.70 -0.91
N MET A 49 -5.97 5.79 0.09
CA MET A 49 -6.32 6.38 1.38
C MET A 49 -6.69 7.86 1.22
N GLY A 50 -5.93 8.62 0.43
CA GLY A 50 -6.24 10.01 0.11
C GLY A 50 -7.59 10.18 -0.61
N ARG A 51 -7.87 9.33 -1.61
CA ARG A 51 -9.17 9.30 -2.32
C ARG A 51 -10.33 9.03 -1.34
N LEU A 52 -10.17 8.05 -0.45
CA LEU A 52 -11.18 7.72 0.56
C LEU A 52 -11.41 8.88 1.54
N ALA A 53 -10.33 9.48 2.05
CA ALA A 53 -10.41 10.54 3.05
C ALA A 53 -10.96 11.86 2.50
N THR A 54 -10.75 12.14 1.21
CA THR A 54 -11.11 13.42 0.58
C THR A 54 -12.30 13.35 -0.35
N GLY A 55 -12.76 12.15 -0.74
CA GLY A 55 -13.82 11.95 -1.71
C GLY A 55 -13.42 12.22 -3.18
N ILE A 56 -12.14 12.51 -3.46
CA ILE A 56 -11.69 12.79 -4.82
C ILE A 56 -11.63 11.51 -5.65
N GLN A 57 -12.31 11.50 -6.80
CA GLN A 57 -12.50 10.31 -7.62
C GLN A 57 -11.29 9.97 -8.52
N HIS A 58 -10.75 10.95 -9.27
CA HIS A 58 -9.65 10.75 -10.22
C HIS A 58 -8.59 11.84 -10.08
N PRO A 59 -7.78 11.81 -9.01
CA PRO A 59 -6.74 12.82 -8.80
C PRO A 59 -5.49 12.54 -9.64
N THR A 60 -4.83 13.61 -10.07
CA THR A 60 -3.38 13.61 -10.30
C THR A 60 -2.72 13.93 -8.97
N VAL A 61 -1.93 12.99 -8.44
CA VAL A 61 -1.36 13.08 -7.09
C VAL A 61 0.12 13.43 -7.19
N LEU A 62 0.51 14.50 -6.52
CA LEU A 62 1.92 14.75 -6.20
C LEU A 62 2.24 14.02 -4.88
N TYR A 63 2.95 12.90 -4.98
CA TYR A 63 3.37 12.10 -3.85
C TYR A 63 4.78 12.51 -3.42
N VAL A 64 4.89 13.18 -2.27
CA VAL A 64 6.15 13.64 -1.68
C VAL A 64 6.36 13.00 -0.32
N SER A 65 7.53 12.40 -0.15
CA SER A 65 8.00 11.75 1.07
C SER A 65 9.52 11.84 1.15
N GLY A 66 10.14 11.35 2.23
CA GLY A 66 11.60 11.35 2.34
C GLY A 66 12.32 10.52 1.26
N GLY A 67 11.66 9.53 0.65
CA GLY A 67 12.27 8.63 -0.34
C GLY A 67 11.56 8.59 -1.70
N ASN A 68 10.49 9.34 -1.89
CA ASN A 68 9.71 9.37 -3.13
C ASN A 68 9.21 10.80 -3.39
N SER A 69 9.43 11.29 -4.60
CA SER A 69 8.84 12.52 -5.15
C SER A 69 8.35 12.18 -6.56
N GLN A 70 7.06 11.94 -6.72
CA GLN A 70 6.46 11.41 -7.95
C GLN A 70 5.10 12.05 -8.23
N VAL A 71 4.80 12.32 -9.50
CA VAL A 71 3.48 12.68 -10.03
C VAL A 71 2.82 11.41 -10.54
N ILE A 72 1.73 10.98 -9.88
CA ILE A 72 1.06 9.72 -10.15
C ILE A 72 -0.40 9.97 -10.49
N ALA A 73 -0.91 9.34 -11.55
CA ALA A 73 -2.32 9.35 -11.89
C ALA A 73 -2.79 8.00 -12.45
N TYR A 74 -4.09 7.72 -12.36
CA TYR A 74 -4.68 6.53 -12.99
C TYR A 74 -4.92 6.81 -14.48
N ALA A 75 -4.22 6.07 -15.35
CA ALA A 75 -4.31 6.25 -16.80
C ALA A 75 -4.12 4.93 -17.55
N GLY A 76 -5.00 4.65 -18.50
CA GLY A 76 -4.95 3.43 -19.32
C GLY A 76 -4.96 2.16 -18.48
N GLY A 77 -5.91 2.06 -17.54
CA GLY A 77 -6.18 0.86 -16.75
C GLY A 77 -5.25 0.61 -15.56
N ARG A 78 -4.33 1.53 -15.23
CA ARG A 78 -3.35 1.37 -14.15
C ARG A 78 -2.87 2.72 -13.60
N TYR A 79 -2.36 2.72 -12.37
CA TYR A 79 -1.56 3.83 -11.86
C TYR A 79 -0.25 3.96 -12.62
N ARG A 80 0.09 5.17 -13.06
CA ARG A 80 1.31 5.49 -13.80
C ARG A 80 2.00 6.69 -13.19
N ILE A 81 3.34 6.66 -13.21
CA ILE A 81 4.20 7.79 -12.85
C ILE A 81 4.39 8.63 -14.11
N PHE A 82 4.11 9.93 -14.03
CA PHE A 82 4.23 10.90 -15.12
C PHE A 82 5.43 11.83 -14.96
N GLY A 83 5.98 11.95 -13.75
CA GLY A 83 7.11 12.80 -13.40
C GLY A 83 7.53 12.59 -11.96
#